data_AF-A0A225VZM3-F1
#
_entry.id   AF-A0A225VZM3-F1
#
_cell.length_a   1.000
_cell.length_b   1.000
_cell.length_c   1.000
_cell.angle_alpha   90.00
_cell.angle_beta   90.00
_cell.angle_gamma   90.00
#
_symmetry.space_group_name_H-M   'P 1'
#
loop_
_entity.id
_entity.type
_entity.pdbx_description
1 polymer ?
#
loop_
_entity_poly.entity_id
_entity_poly.type
_entity_poly.pdbx_seq_one_letter_code
_entity_poly.pdbx_strand_id
1 'polypeptide(L)'
;MLYTFPILKSLRVGLLNDDADALQPAAMKAYNHIMNNGAVLLDYYNGTFGWNGTVTVCSLILTASYEYYVGRPIVHSHALGEGAFTFASLEVEQLVMY
;
A
#
# COMPACT_ATOMS: atom_id res chain seq x y z
N MET A 1 -1.37 0.66 -0.27
CA MET A 1 -0.23 -0.09 -0.88
C MET A 1 -0.68 -1.36 -1.59
N LEU A 2 -1.70 -2.09 -1.10
CA LEU A 2 -2.27 -3.26 -1.78
C LEU A 2 -2.65 -3.03 -3.26
N TYR A 3 -3.12 -1.84 -3.63
CA TYR A 3 -3.37 -1.49 -5.04
C TYR A 3 -2.14 -0.91 -5.76
N THR A 4 -1.31 -0.17 -5.05
CA THR A 4 -0.07 0.41 -5.59
C THR A 4 0.87 -0.68 -6.12
N PHE A 5 1.13 -1.72 -5.33
CA PHE A 5 1.99 -2.84 -5.72
C PHE A 5 1.59 -3.49 -7.06
N PRO A 6 0.37 -4.06 -7.23
CA PRO A 6 0.01 -4.76 -8.45
C PRO A 6 -0.09 -3.84 -9.65
N ILE A 7 -0.46 -2.56 -9.48
CA ILE A 7 -0.45 -1.59 -10.59
C ILE A 7 0.98 -1.39 -11.09
N LEU A 8 1.92 -1.03 -10.20
CA LEU A 8 3.31 -0.81 -10.58
C LEU A 8 3.95 -2.07 -11.18
N LYS A 9 3.70 -3.23 -10.58
CA LYS A 9 4.14 -4.52 -11.12
C LYS A 9 3.58 -4.78 -12.51
N SER A 10 2.28 -4.59 -12.71
CA SER A 10 1.61 -4.87 -13.99
C SER A 10 2.12 -3.96 -15.11
N LEU A 11 2.44 -2.71 -14.79
CA LEU A 11 3.11 -1.80 -15.73
C LEU A 11 4.51 -2.30 -16.07
N ARG A 12 5.32 -2.68 -15.07
CA ARG A 12 6.67 -3.21 -15.30
C ARG A 12 6.68 -4.48 -16.16
N VAL A 13 5.72 -5.38 -15.95
CA VAL A 13 5.63 -6.64 -16.72
C VAL A 13 4.83 -6.52 -18.02
N GLY A 14 4.36 -5.31 -18.37
CA GLY A 14 3.67 -5.04 -19.63
C GLY A 14 2.20 -5.45 -19.72
N LEU A 15 1.56 -5.76 -18.60
CA LEU A 15 0.14 -6.18 -18.56
C LEU A 15 -0.85 -5.02 -18.65
N LEU A 16 -0.45 -3.80 -18.27
CA LEU A 16 -1.31 -2.60 -18.27
C LEU A 16 -0.68 -1.42 -19.01
N ASN A 17 0.18 -1.69 -20.02
CA ASN A 17 0.90 -0.64 -20.74
C ASN A 17 -0.01 0.32 -21.51
N ASP A 18 -1.15 -0.18 -22.00
CA ASP A 18 -2.13 0.66 -22.70
C ASP A 18 -2.72 1.76 -21.80
N ASP A 19 -2.69 1.56 -20.47
CA ASP A 19 -3.18 2.48 -19.46
C ASP A 19 -2.04 3.14 -18.65
N ALA A 20 -0.78 3.00 -19.10
CA ALA A 20 0.39 3.45 -18.33
C ALA A 20 0.36 4.94 -17.98
N ASP A 21 -0.06 5.78 -18.93
CA ASP A 21 -0.14 7.23 -18.76
C ASP A 21 -1.08 7.67 -17.64
N ALA A 22 -2.10 6.85 -17.34
CA ALA A 22 -3.05 7.11 -16.26
C ALA A 22 -2.65 6.40 -14.95
N LEU A 23 -2.25 5.13 -15.06
CA LEU A 23 -2.02 4.27 -13.90
C LEU A 23 -0.68 4.53 -13.21
N GLN A 24 0.38 4.82 -13.95
CA GLN A 24 1.70 5.08 -13.36
C GLN A 24 1.66 6.34 -12.47
N PRO A 25 1.16 7.50 -12.93
CA PRO A 25 1.08 8.68 -12.09
C PRO A 25 0.15 8.47 -10.89
N ALA A 26 -0.96 7.75 -11.05
CA ALA A 26 -1.89 7.46 -9.96
C ALA A 26 -1.24 6.61 -8.85
N ALA A 27 -0.55 5.53 -9.24
CA ALA A 27 0.15 4.65 -8.30
C ALA A 27 1.31 5.37 -7.59
N MET A 28 2.11 6.14 -8.33
CA MET A 28 3.20 6.94 -7.77
C MET A 28 2.69 8.05 -6.85
N LYS A 29 1.58 8.72 -7.20
CA LYS A 29 0.94 9.71 -6.33
C LYS A 29 0.49 9.08 -5.01
N ALA A 30 -0.11 7.89 -5.05
CA ALA A 30 -0.52 7.17 -3.84
C ALA A 30 0.69 6.76 -2.99
N TYR A 31 1.77 6.27 -3.61
CA TYR A 31 3.01 5.92 -2.92
C TYR A 31 3.62 7.14 -2.22
N ASN A 32 3.84 8.23 -2.96
CA ASN A 32 4.43 9.47 -2.45
C ASN A 32 3.56 10.10 -1.35
N HIS A 33 2.23 10.00 -1.45
CA HIS A 33 1.35 10.47 -0.39
C HIS A 33 1.60 9.73 0.94
N ILE A 34 1.75 8.40 0.91
CA ILE A 34 2.05 7.63 2.12
C ILE A 34 3.44 7.95 2.68
N MET A 35 4.43 8.17 1.82
CA MET A 35 5.80 8.54 2.25
C MET A 35 5.87 9.90 2.92
N ASN A 36 5.07 10.86 2.46
CA ASN A 36 5.23 12.25 2.87
C ASN A 36 4.20 12.72 3.91
N ASN A 37 3.08 12.01 4.09
CA ASN A 37 1.99 12.50 4.95
C ASN A 37 2.22 12.27 6.45
N GLY A 38 3.14 11.38 6.84
CA GLY A 38 3.43 11.05 8.25
C GLY A 38 2.29 10.42 9.03
N ALA A 39 1.17 10.06 8.38
CA ALA A 39 -0.01 9.49 9.03
C ALA A 39 -0.01 7.95 9.01
N VAL A 40 0.65 7.37 8.00
CA VAL A 40 0.70 5.92 7.75
C VAL A 40 2.11 5.38 7.97
N LEU A 41 3.10 5.87 7.22
CA LEU A 41 4.51 5.59 7.53
C LEU A 41 4.96 6.56 8.64
N LEU A 42 5.39 6.00 9.77
CA LEU A 42 5.82 6.77 10.94
C LEU A 42 7.35 6.68 11.07
N ASP A 43 8.03 7.82 11.08
CA ASP A 43 9.45 7.90 11.45
C ASP A 43 9.57 8.08 12.97
N TYR A 44 10.25 7.16 13.63
CA TYR A 44 10.48 7.22 15.07
C TYR A 44 11.74 7.98 15.47
N TYR A 45 12.50 8.49 14.50
CA TYR A 45 13.75 9.24 14.69
C TYR A 45 14.82 8.48 15.48
N ASN A 46 14.72 7.15 15.52
CA ASN A 46 15.67 6.23 16.16
C ASN A 46 16.26 5.22 15.16
N GLY A 47 16.11 5.49 13.86
CA GLY A 47 16.51 4.59 12.78
C GLY A 47 15.50 3.50 12.44
N THR A 48 14.32 3.50 13.08
CA THR A 48 13.22 2.57 12.75
C THR A 48 12.01 3.32 12.24
N PHE A 49 11.24 2.63 11.39
CA PHE A 49 9.94 3.08 10.93
C PHE A 49 8.84 2.19 11.50
N GLY A 50 7.68 2.78 11.74
CA GLY A 50 6.45 2.08 12.07
C GLY A 50 5.41 2.21 10.96
N TRP A 51 4.46 1.28 10.93
CA TRP A 51 3.36 1.31 9.96
C TRP A 51 2.00 1.42 10.65
N ASN A 52 1.21 2.44 10.33
CA ASN A 52 -0.10 2.67 10.93
C ASN A 52 -1.25 2.35 9.96
N GLY A 53 -2.48 2.24 10.47
CA GLY A 53 -3.67 2.22 9.61
C GLY A 53 -4.00 0.86 8.99
N THR A 54 -3.53 -0.25 9.56
CA THR A 54 -3.80 -1.59 9.01
C THR A 54 -4.99 -2.24 9.71
N VAL A 55 -5.99 -2.69 8.95
CA VAL A 55 -7.10 -3.47 9.50
C VAL A 55 -6.65 -4.90 9.86
N THR A 56 -7.15 -5.48 10.95
CA THR A 56 -6.73 -6.81 11.44
C THR A 56 -7.28 -8.01 10.67
N VAL A 57 -8.25 -7.81 9.77
CA VAL A 57 -8.97 -8.92 9.13
C VAL A 57 -8.76 -8.92 7.62
N CYS A 58 -8.54 -10.10 7.05
CA CYS A 58 -8.51 -10.34 5.61
C CYS A 58 -9.49 -11.46 5.17
N SER A 59 -10.41 -11.84 6.06
CA SER A 59 -11.40 -12.90 5.82
C SER A 59 -12.76 -12.48 6.37
N LEU A 60 -13.83 -12.96 5.73
CA LEU A 60 -15.20 -12.75 6.17
C LEU A 60 -15.75 -14.04 6.78
N ILE A 61 -16.43 -13.93 7.92
CA ILE A 61 -16.98 -15.11 8.61
C ILE A 61 -18.49 -15.27 8.50
N LEU A 62 -19.30 -14.26 8.13
CA LEU A 62 -20.69 -14.43 7.60
C LEU A 62 -21.46 -13.11 7.38
N THR A 63 -21.19 -12.03 8.16
CA THR A 63 -21.94 -10.76 8.03
C THR A 63 -21.03 -9.63 7.53
N ALA A 64 -21.29 -9.16 6.31
CA ALA A 64 -20.56 -8.05 5.66
C ALA A 64 -21.35 -6.72 5.76
N SER A 65 -21.70 -6.30 6.98
CA SER A 65 -22.39 -5.02 7.18
C SER A 65 -21.41 -3.85 7.20
N TYR A 66 -21.91 -2.62 7.06
CA TYR A 66 -21.10 -1.42 7.20
C TYR A 66 -20.46 -1.34 8.59
N GLU A 67 -21.27 -1.54 9.63
CA GLU A 67 -20.86 -1.50 11.05
C GLU A 67 -19.76 -2.51 11.34
N TYR A 68 -19.85 -3.69 10.71
CA TYR A 68 -18.81 -4.70 10.79
C TYR A 68 -17.47 -4.16 10.27
N TYR A 69 -17.43 -3.56 9.08
CA TYR A 69 -16.19 -3.10 8.46
C TYR A 69 -15.60 -1.89 9.17
N VAL A 70 -16.42 -0.89 9.52
CA VAL A 70 -15.93 0.32 10.20
C VAL A 70 -15.57 0.08 11.67
N GLY A 71 -16.10 -0.99 12.27
CA GLY A 71 -15.76 -1.41 13.63
C GLY A 71 -14.53 -2.32 13.72
N ARG A 72 -13.84 -2.63 12.61
CA ARG A 72 -12.67 -3.51 12.66
C ARG A 72 -11.48 -2.80 13.31
N PRO A 73 -10.71 -3.49 14.18
CA PRO A 73 -9.52 -2.90 14.77
C PRO A 73 -8.52 -2.47 13.69
N ILE A 74 -8.00 -1.26 13.89
CA ILE A 74 -6.85 -0.74 13.18
C ILE A 74 -5.64 -0.95 14.07
N VAL A 75 -4.65 -1.66 13.56
CA VAL A 75 -3.45 -2.06 14.29
C VAL A 75 -2.20 -1.49 13.67
N HIS A 76 -1.23 -1.27 14.55
CA HIS A 76 0.08 -0.78 14.24
C HIS A 76 1.02 -1.93 13.87
N SER A 77 1.92 -1.70 12.92
CA SER A 77 2.99 -2.60 12.45
C SER A 77 2.50 -4.03 12.20
N HIS A 78 1.38 -4.13 11.48
CA HIS A 78 0.76 -5.41 11.13
C HIS A 78 1.20 -5.86 9.75
N ALA A 79 1.52 -7.16 9.62
CA ALA A 79 2.15 -7.75 8.44
C ALA A 79 1.38 -7.52 7.13
N LEU A 80 0.05 -7.40 7.18
CA LEU A 80 -0.75 -7.10 5.98
C LEU A 80 -0.42 -5.73 5.37
N GLY A 81 -0.18 -4.73 6.23
CA GLY A 81 0.15 -3.38 5.80
C GLY A 81 1.62 -3.25 5.42
N GLU A 82 2.50 -3.71 6.30
CA GLU A 82 3.96 -3.67 6.10
C GLU A 82 4.41 -4.50 4.91
N GLY A 83 3.85 -5.69 4.73
CA GLY A 83 4.14 -6.54 3.57
C GLY A 83 3.69 -5.89 2.27
N ALA A 84 2.48 -5.32 2.24
CA ALA A 84 1.99 -4.59 1.08
C ALA A 84 2.85 -3.36 0.76
N PHE A 85 3.31 -2.64 1.79
CA PHE A 85 4.23 -1.51 1.62
C PHE A 85 5.58 -1.97 1.05
N THR A 86 6.19 -2.99 1.66
CA THR A 86 7.47 -3.57 1.22
C THR A 86 7.41 -3.97 -0.26
N PHE A 87 6.36 -4.68 -0.68
CA PHE A 87 6.19 -5.05 -2.09
C PHE A 87 6.00 -3.84 -3.02
N ALA A 88 5.27 -2.82 -2.58
CA ALA A 88 5.11 -1.60 -3.37
C ALA A 88 6.45 -0.85 -3.54
N SER A 89 7.25 -0.74 -2.48
CA SER A 89 8.57 -0.09 -2.51
C SER A 89 9.52 -0.77 -3.49
N LEU A 90 9.56 -2.10 -3.49
CA LEU A 90 10.38 -2.86 -4.44
C LEU A 90 10.00 -2.59 -5.91
N GLU A 91 8.70 -2.48 -6.21
CA GLU A 91 8.26 -2.17 -7.58
C GLU A 91 8.54 -0.70 -7.96
N VAL A 92 8.47 0.24 -7.01
CA VAL A 92 8.90 1.62 -7.23
C VAL A 92 10.39 1.67 -7.61
N GLU A 93 11.24 0.97 -6.85
CA GLU A 93 12.68 0.92 -7.12
C GLU A 93 12.99 0.31 -8.50
N GLN A 94 12.26 -0.73 -8.90
CA GLN A 94 12.45 -1.37 -10.21
C GLN A 94 12.01 -0.50 -11.40
N LEU A 95 10.99 0.34 -11.22
CA LEU A 95 10.50 1.24 -12.29
C LEU A 95 11.40 2.45 -12.53
N VAL A 96 12.15 2.91 -11.52
CA VAL A 96 13.08 4.05 -11.65
C VAL A 96 14.40 3.65 -12.33
N MET A 97 14.68 2.35 -12.44
CA MET A 97 15.93 1.83 -13.02
C MET A 97 15.89 1.53 -14.54
N TYR A 98 14.87 2.01 -15.26
CA TYR A 98 14.77 1.93 -16.72
C TYR A 98 14.45 3.30 -17.33
#